data_AF-A0A965C5I1-F1
#
_entry.id   AF-A0A965C5I1-F1
#
_cell.length_a   1.000
_cell.length_b   1.000
_cell.length_c   1.000
_cell.angle_alpha   90.00
_cell.angle_beta   90.00
_cell.angle_gamma   90.00
#
_symmetry.space_group_name_H-M   'P 1'
#
loop_
_entity.id
_entity.type
_entity.pdbx_description
1 polymer ?
#
loop_
_entity_poly.entity_id
_entity_poly.type
_entity_poly.pdbx_seq_one_letter_code
_entity_poly.pdbx_strand_id
1 'polypeptide(L)'
;MQRQLTITLKPDWQAALRDTVKLMKRKDYQGEVLNFESPAQFFGQLTEKRWALVRAAQGRGEISVRELARSVSRDVKRVHEDVTALANLGIFE
;
A
#
# COMPACT_ATOMS: atom_id res chain seq x y z
N MET A 1 15.06 -7.33 7.35
CA MET A 1 14.24 -8.25 6.53
C MET A 1 13.62 -7.42 5.41
N GLN A 2 13.75 -7.80 4.14
CA GLN A 2 13.17 -7.02 3.04
C GLN A 2 11.70 -7.39 2.90
N ARG A 3 10.81 -6.48 3.26
CA ARG A 3 9.36 -6.67 3.12
C ARG A 3 8.90 -6.27 1.72
N GLN A 4 7.91 -6.98 1.18
CA GLN A 4 7.36 -6.70 -0.14
C GLN A 4 5.83 -6.86 -0.11
N LEU A 5 5.14 -5.74 -0.31
CA LEU A 5 3.70 -5.73 -0.56
C LEU A 5 3.42 -5.82 -2.06
N THR A 6 2.66 -6.83 -2.47
CA THR A 6 2.18 -6.98 -3.85
C THR A 6 0.72 -6.53 -3.94
N ILE A 7 0.43 -5.57 -4.81
CA ILE A 7 -0.95 -5.13 -5.06
C ILE A 7 -1.51 -5.87 -6.28
N THR A 8 -2.66 -6.52 -6.12
CA THR A 8 -3.33 -7.26 -7.19
C THR A 8 -4.73 -6.74 -7.44
N LEU A 9 -5.22 -6.94 -8.66
CA LEU A 9 -6.59 -6.66 -9.06
C LEU A 9 -7.22 -7.97 -9.54
N LYS A 10 -7.84 -8.73 -8.64
CA LYS A 10 -8.55 -9.98 -8.92
C LYS A 10 -9.98 -9.88 -8.41
N PRO A 11 -11.00 -9.96 -9.28
CA PRO A 11 -12.40 -9.94 -8.86
C PRO A 11 -12.83 -11.20 -8.12
N ASP A 12 -12.12 -12.32 -8.30
CA ASP A 12 -12.37 -13.57 -7.56
C ASP A 12 -11.58 -13.60 -6.25
N TRP A 13 -12.20 -13.09 -5.18
CA TRP A 13 -11.63 -13.09 -3.83
C TRP A 13 -11.39 -14.52 -3.29
N GLN A 14 -12.15 -15.52 -3.75
CA GLN A 14 -11.95 -16.92 -3.34
C GLN A 14 -10.71 -17.51 -3.99
N ALA A 15 -10.44 -17.22 -5.26
CA ALA A 15 -9.18 -17.58 -5.90
C ALA A 15 -7.99 -16.90 -5.20
N ALA A 16 -8.09 -15.62 -4.89
CA ALA A 16 -7.05 -14.90 -4.16
C ALA A 16 -6.77 -15.54 -2.78
N LEU A 17 -7.81 -15.92 -2.03
CA LEU A 17 -7.66 -16.64 -0.75
C LEU A 17 -7.04 -18.03 -0.90
N ARG A 18 -7.39 -18.77 -1.96
CA ARG A 18 -6.77 -20.09 -2.22
C ARG A 18 -5.27 -19.95 -2.51
N ASP A 19 -4.87 -18.90 -3.24
CA ASP A 19 -3.47 -18.60 -3.52
C ASP A 19 -2.72 -18.23 -2.22
N THR A 20 -3.30 -17.40 -1.35
CA THR A 20 -2.67 -17.05 -0.06
C THR A 20 -2.56 -18.25 0.86
N VAL A 21 -3.56 -19.14 0.92
CA VAL A 21 -3.47 -20.40 1.69
C VAL A 21 -2.32 -21.29 1.19
N LYS A 22 -2.06 -21.35 -0.12
CA LYS A 22 -0.91 -22.09 -0.66
C LYS A 22 0.42 -21.44 -0.26
N LEU A 23 0.50 -20.11 -0.26
CA LEU A 23 1.69 -19.36 0.15
C LEU A 23 1.97 -19.54 1.66
N MET A 24 0.94 -19.55 2.51
CA MET A 24 1.06 -19.76 3.96
C MET A 24 1.61 -21.14 4.35
N LYS A 25 1.53 -22.14 3.46
CA LYS A 25 2.12 -23.47 3.71
C LYS A 25 3.65 -23.49 3.62
N ARG A 26 4.27 -22.40 3.14
CA ARG A 26 5.73 -22.26 3.08
C ARG A 26 6.25 -21.67 4.38
N LYS A 27 7.40 -22.17 4.85
CA LYS A 27 8.04 -21.68 6.08
C LYS A 27 8.74 -20.32 5.91
N ASP A 28 9.00 -19.92 4.66
CA ASP A 28 9.73 -18.70 4.35
C ASP A 28 8.76 -17.52 4.15
N TYR A 29 9.25 -16.30 4.38
CA TYR A 29 8.49 -15.07 4.12
C TYR A 29 8.07 -14.99 2.64
N GLN A 30 6.77 -14.79 2.39
CA GLN A 30 6.20 -14.77 1.03
C GLN A 30 5.79 -13.36 0.56
N GLY A 31 6.02 -12.32 1.36
CA GLY A 31 5.45 -11.00 1.11
C GLY A 31 4.01 -10.85 1.59
N GLU A 32 3.56 -9.60 1.66
CA GLU A 32 2.16 -9.25 1.88
C GLU A 32 1.44 -9.11 0.52
N VAL A 33 0.13 -9.37 0.49
CA VAL A 33 -0.70 -9.18 -0.71
C VAL A 33 -1.92 -8.34 -0.37
N LEU A 34 -2.12 -7.25 -1.10
CA LEU A 34 -3.32 -6.41 -1.04
C LEU A 34 -4.09 -6.57 -2.35
N ASN A 35 -5.23 -7.26 -2.29
CA ASN A 35 -6.09 -7.47 -3.46
C ASN A 35 -7.25 -6.47 -3.49
N PHE A 36 -7.50 -5.90 -4.66
CA PHE A 36 -8.71 -5.15 -4.98
C PHE A 36 -9.62 -5.99 -5.88
N GLU A 37 -10.93 -5.95 -5.62
CA GLU A 37 -11.93 -6.70 -6.39
C GLU A 37 -12.30 -5.99 -7.70
N SER A 38 -12.15 -4.67 -7.76
CA SER A 38 -12.46 -3.88 -8.95
C SER A 38 -11.52 -2.68 -9.15
N PRO A 39 -11.32 -2.23 -10.40
CA PRO A 39 -10.58 -1.00 -10.67
C PRO A 39 -11.16 0.21 -9.91
N ALA A 40 -12.49 0.28 -9.77
CA ALA A 40 -13.15 1.36 -9.05
C ALA A 40 -12.75 1.38 -7.56
N GLN A 41 -12.70 0.21 -6.91
CA GLN A 41 -12.23 0.09 -5.53
C GLN A 41 -10.74 0.48 -5.42
N PHE A 42 -9.93 0.02 -6.37
CA PHE A 42 -8.51 0.36 -6.44
C PHE A 42 -8.30 1.88 -6.54
N PHE A 43 -8.91 2.54 -7.53
CA PHE A 43 -8.75 3.99 -7.74
C PHE A 43 -9.39 4.82 -6.63
N GLY A 44 -10.46 4.33 -6.00
CA GLY A 44 -11.06 4.97 -4.83
C GLY A 44 -10.15 4.99 -3.61
N GLN A 45 -9.33 3.95 -3.44
CA GLN A 45 -8.40 3.84 -2.31
C GLN A 45 -7.01 4.41 -2.62
N LEU A 46 -6.47 4.09 -3.79
CA LEU A 46 -5.14 4.46 -4.26
C LEU A 46 -5.21 5.59 -5.29
N THR A 47 -5.72 6.74 -4.85
CA THR A 47 -5.81 7.93 -5.71
C THR A 47 -4.44 8.38 -6.19
N GLU A 48 -4.39 9.15 -7.28
CA GLU A 48 -3.14 9.72 -7.80
C GLU A 48 -2.31 10.42 -6.72
N LYS A 49 -2.98 11.20 -5.85
CA LYS A 49 -2.36 11.94 -4.75
C LYS A 49 -1.72 11.02 -3.71
N ARG A 50 -2.37 9.90 -3.37
CA ARG A 50 -1.82 8.90 -2.45
C ARG A 50 -0.71 8.10 -3.11
N TRP A 51 -0.84 7.78 -4.39
CA TRP A 51 0.21 7.09 -5.15
C TRP A 51 1.48 7.93 -5.27
N ALA A 52 1.36 9.26 -5.36
CA ALA A 52 2.51 10.16 -5.31
C ALA A 52 3.26 10.07 -3.96
N LEU A 53 2.55 9.91 -2.84
CA LEU A 53 3.17 9.72 -1.52
C LEU A 53 3.95 8.40 -1.45
N VAL A 54 3.35 7.30 -1.94
CA VAL A 54 4.00 5.99 -1.96
C VAL A 54 5.32 6.06 -2.74
N ARG A 55 5.31 6.63 -3.95
CA ARG A 55 6.52 6.79 -4.76
C ARG A 55 7.56 7.70 -4.08
N ALA A 56 7.12 8.77 -3.42
CA ALA A 56 8.01 9.71 -2.76
C ALA A 56 8.67 9.11 -1.50
N ALA A 57 8.01 8.19 -0.81
CA ALA A 57 8.52 7.50 0.38
C ALA A 57 9.36 6.25 0.05
N GLN A 58 9.13 5.63 -1.11
CA GLN A 58 9.78 4.38 -1.49
C GLN A 58 11.31 4.48 -1.44
N GLY A 59 11.96 3.56 -0.73
CA GLY A 59 13.42 3.48 -0.62
C GLY A 59 14.07 4.48 0.34
N ARG A 60 13.29 5.32 1.04
CA ARG A 60 13.83 6.36 1.95
C ARG A 60 13.86 5.95 3.42
N GLY A 61 13.39 4.75 3.76
CA GLY A 61 13.26 4.31 5.15
C GLY A 61 12.23 5.14 5.92
N GLU A 62 12.45 5.32 7.22
CA GLU A 62 11.60 6.14 8.08
C GLU A 62 11.76 7.62 7.75
N ILE A 63 10.66 8.28 7.39
CA ILE A 63 10.60 9.72 7.12
C ILE A 63 9.40 10.34 7.83
N SER A 64 9.54 11.59 8.26
CA SER A 64 8.42 12.29 8.90
C SER A 64 7.34 12.69 7.89
N VAL A 65 6.08 12.78 8.34
CA VAL A 65 4.96 13.28 7.50
C VAL A 65 5.24 14.67 6.94
N ARG A 66 5.94 15.53 7.68
CA ARG A 66 6.33 16.87 7.20
C ARG A 66 7.37 16.82 6.09
N GLU A 67 8.35 15.92 6.20
CA GLU A 67 9.34 15.72 5.15
C GLU A 67 8.67 15.17 3.89
N LEU A 68 7.80 14.17 4.04
CA LEU A 68 7.03 13.62 2.94
C LEU A 68 6.18 14.70 2.26
N ALA A 69 5.47 15.52 3.04
CA ALA A 69 4.68 16.63 2.54
C ALA A 69 5.50 17.67 1.77
N ARG A 70 6.70 18.00 2.26
CA ARG A 70 7.66 18.87 1.56
C ARG A 70 8.12 18.25 0.25
N SER A 71 8.40 16.95 0.22
CA SER A 71 8.87 16.25 -0.99
C SER A 71 7.86 16.23 -2.13
N VAL A 72 6.56 16.29 -1.80
CA VAL A 72 5.48 16.34 -2.80
C VAL A 72 4.84 17.73 -2.92
N SER A 73 5.40 18.75 -2.28
CA SER A 73 4.89 20.13 -2.29
C SER A 73 3.40 20.24 -1.92
N ARG A 74 2.96 19.53 -0.88
CA ARG A 74 1.57 19.53 -0.40
C ARG A 74 1.46 19.99 1.05
N ASP A 75 0.26 20.44 1.41
CA ASP A 75 -0.12 20.76 2.78
C ASP A 75 0.00 19.54 3.71
N VAL A 76 0.62 19.73 4.88
CA VAL A 76 0.94 18.66 5.84
C VAL A 76 -0.32 17.98 6.37
N LYS A 77 -1.41 18.72 6.62
CA LYS A 77 -2.65 18.13 7.15
C LYS A 77 -3.26 17.16 6.14
N ARG A 78 -3.33 17.56 4.87
CA ARG A 78 -3.82 16.67 3.80
C ARG A 78 -2.93 15.44 3.59
N VAL A 79 -1.62 15.60 3.74
CA VAL A 79 -0.67 14.48 3.62
C VAL A 79 -0.82 13.53 4.81
N HIS A 80 -1.06 14.04 6.02
CA HIS A 80 -1.34 13.19 7.19
C HIS A 80 -2.60 12.35 6.99
N GLU A 81 -3.70 12.94 6.51
CA GLU A 81 -4.94 12.21 6.20
C GLU A 81 -4.71 11.10 5.16
N ASP A 82 -3.95 11.38 4.10
CA ASP A 82 -3.57 10.40 3.08
C ASP A 82 -2.63 9.31 3.62
N VAL A 83 -1.67 9.65 4.48
CA VAL A 83 -0.77 8.71 5.17
C VAL A 83 -1.57 7.76 6.04
N THR A 84 -2.52 8.27 6.83
CA THR A 84 -3.41 7.44 7.66
C THR A 84 -4.24 6.48 6.80
N ALA A 85 -4.76 6.95 5.66
CA ALA A 85 -5.48 6.07 4.73
C ALA A 85 -4.58 4.97 4.14
N LEU A 86 -3.33 5.29 3.80
CA LEU A 86 -2.35 4.33 3.29
C LEU A 86 -1.89 3.33 4.38
N ALA A 87 -1.76 3.78 5.63
CA ALA A 87 -1.45 2.93 6.77
C ALA A 87 -2.59 1.93 7.05
N ASN A 88 -3.84 2.37 6.95
CA ASN A 88 -5.01 1.48 7.06
C ASN A 88 -5.05 0.41 5.95
N LEU A 89 -4.41 0.65 4.80
CA LEU A 89 -4.24 -0.32 3.73
C LEU A 89 -3.00 -1.22 3.91
N GLY A 90 -2.19 -0.98 4.94
CA GLY A 90 -0.93 -1.69 5.20
C GLY A 90 0.21 -1.30 4.26
N ILE A 91 0.11 -0.15 3.58
CA ILE A 91 1.16 0.36 2.67
C ILE A 91 2.24 1.14 3.45
N PHE A 92 1.83 1.86 4.49
CA PHE A 92 2.71 2.53 5.45
C PHE A 92 2.57 1.90 6.84
N GLU A 93 3.59 2.07 7.68
CA GLU A 93 3.69 1.57 9.05
C GLU A 93 3.95 2.72 10.03
#